data_AF-A0A062VFB3-F1
#
_entry.id   AF-A0A062VFB3-F1
#
_cell.length_a   1.000
_cell.length_b   1.000
_cell.length_c   1.000
_cell.angle_alpha   90.00
_cell.angle_beta   90.00
_cell.angle_gamma   90.00
#
_symmetry.space_group_name_H-M   'P 1'
#
loop_
_entity.id
_entity.type
_entity.pdbx_description
1 polymer ?
#
loop_
_entity_poly.entity_id
_entity_poly.type
_entity_poly.pdbx_seq_one_letter_code
_entity_poly.pdbx_strand_id
1 'polypeptide(L)'
;MPSLFFITHPEVLLDPAVPVERWHLSPKGAGRMQAFAASEIMSRVKTIWASGETKAVEAAAILGRHRDVPVQTDEALGENNRQATGFLPPAEFERVADAFFLNPEESIRGWERAIDAQARILKAFKAITRHPPAGDVAIISHGAVGTLLYCALTAQPISRQHDQPFQGNYWRADFPGLKPATGWTPIAPV
;
A
#
# COMPACT_ATOMS: atom_id res chain seq x y z
N MET A 1 -19.41 4.66 -12.62
CA MET A 1 -17.99 4.98 -12.86
C MET A 1 -17.13 3.96 -12.11
N PRO A 2 -15.98 3.53 -12.67
CA PRO A 2 -15.08 2.66 -11.93
C PRO A 2 -14.32 3.45 -10.86
N SER A 3 -13.96 2.74 -9.80
CA SER A 3 -13.18 3.26 -8.68
C SER A 3 -11.82 2.58 -8.64
N LEU A 4 -10.85 3.26 -8.04
CA LEU A 4 -9.57 2.68 -7.64
C LEU A 4 -9.51 2.63 -6.12
N PHE A 5 -9.08 1.50 -5.60
CA PHE A 5 -8.79 1.26 -4.20
C PHE A 5 -7.30 1.00 -4.03
N PHE A 6 -6.61 1.86 -3.27
CA PHE A 6 -5.26 1.58 -2.82
C PHE A 6 -5.35 1.02 -1.41
N ILE A 7 -4.88 -0.21 -1.24
CA ILE A 7 -5.10 -1.04 -0.05
C ILE A 7 -3.73 -1.38 0.51
N THR A 8 -3.51 -1.14 1.79
CA THR A 8 -2.29 -1.59 2.47
C THR A 8 -2.48 -3.03 2.94
N HIS A 9 -1.41 -3.83 2.91
CA HIS A 9 -1.46 -5.16 3.50
C HIS A 9 -1.87 -5.07 4.99
N PRO A 10 -2.66 -6.04 5.50
CA PRO A 10 -2.99 -6.12 6.91
C PRO A 10 -1.86 -6.77 7.72
N GLU A 11 -2.14 -7.05 8.99
CA GLU A 11 -1.16 -7.52 9.98
C GLU A 11 -0.40 -8.77 9.53
N VAL A 12 0.91 -8.75 9.74
CA VAL A 12 1.85 -9.81 9.38
C VAL A 12 2.25 -10.68 10.57
N LEU A 13 2.71 -11.90 10.27
CA LEU A 13 3.42 -12.74 11.25
C LEU A 13 4.87 -12.26 11.32
N LEU A 14 5.29 -11.77 12.48
CA LEU A 14 6.66 -11.33 12.71
C LEU A 14 7.58 -12.54 12.88
N ASP A 15 8.56 -12.66 12.00
CA ASP A 15 9.60 -13.67 12.09
C ASP A 15 10.98 -13.03 11.87
N PRO A 16 11.77 -12.83 12.94
CA PRO A 16 13.10 -12.22 12.85
C PRO A 16 14.11 -12.99 11.98
N ALA A 17 13.86 -14.28 11.70
CA ALA A 17 14.74 -15.10 10.86
C ALA A 17 14.42 -14.95 9.36
N VAL A 18 13.30 -14.33 9.01
CA VAL A 18 12.82 -14.15 7.64
C VAL A 18 12.98 -12.68 7.23
N PRO A 19 13.49 -12.38 6.02
CA PRO A 19 13.52 -11.02 5.49
C PRO A 19 12.12 -10.39 5.51
N VAL A 20 12.02 -9.11 5.86
CA VAL A 20 10.75 -8.41 6.07
C VAL A 20 9.83 -8.49 4.85
N GLU A 21 10.39 -8.46 3.65
CA GLU A 21 9.70 -8.55 2.36
C GLU A 21 8.98 -9.91 2.19
N ARG A 22 9.47 -10.94 2.89
CA ARG A 22 8.97 -12.32 2.86
C ARG A 22 8.08 -12.67 4.04
N TRP A 23 7.77 -11.72 4.93
CA TRP A 23 6.80 -11.97 6.00
C TRP A 23 5.41 -12.25 5.42
N HIS A 24 4.78 -13.28 5.99
CA HIS A 24 3.43 -13.71 5.67
C HIS A 24 2.38 -12.90 6.44
N LEU A 25 1.14 -12.92 5.98
CA LEU A 25 0.02 -12.40 6.77
C LEU A 25 -0.15 -13.21 8.06
N SER A 26 -0.48 -12.51 9.15
CA SER A 26 -0.94 -13.15 10.37
C SER A 26 -2.36 -13.72 10.17
N PRO A 27 -2.81 -14.68 10.99
CA PRO A 27 -4.20 -15.14 10.95
C PRO A 27 -5.22 -14.01 11.11
N LYS A 28 -4.92 -13.01 11.98
CA LYS A 28 -5.74 -11.80 12.13
C LYS A 28 -5.81 -11.01 10.83
N GLY A 29 -4.67 -10.72 10.23
CA GLY A 29 -4.59 -9.94 8.99
C GLY A 29 -5.28 -10.63 7.82
N ALA A 30 -5.08 -11.94 7.68
CA ALA A 30 -5.78 -12.75 6.67
C ALA A 30 -7.31 -12.71 6.87
N GLY A 31 -7.79 -12.84 8.12
CA GLY A 31 -9.22 -12.73 8.43
C GLY A 31 -9.81 -11.35 8.09
N ARG A 32 -9.08 -10.27 8.40
CA ARG A 32 -9.49 -8.89 8.02
C ARG A 32 -9.55 -8.71 6.51
N MET A 33 -8.57 -9.25 5.76
CA MET A 33 -8.60 -9.19 4.29
C MET A 33 -9.74 -10.02 3.70
N GLN A 34 -10.06 -11.18 4.28
CA GLN A 34 -11.18 -12.01 3.85
C GLN A 34 -12.51 -11.27 4.03
N ALA A 35 -12.73 -10.64 5.18
CA ALA A 35 -13.91 -9.84 5.45
C ALA A 35 -14.04 -8.68 4.45
N PHE A 36 -12.94 -7.98 4.17
CA PHE A 36 -12.93 -6.87 3.20
C PHE A 36 -13.20 -7.35 1.77
N ALA A 37 -12.56 -8.45 1.35
CA ALA A 37 -12.78 -9.05 0.04
C ALA A 37 -14.25 -9.43 -0.16
N ALA A 38 -14.92 -9.92 0.89
CA ALA A 38 -16.33 -10.29 0.88
C ALA A 38 -17.31 -9.11 0.92
N SER A 39 -16.84 -7.88 1.14
CA SER A 39 -17.70 -6.71 1.22
C SER A 39 -18.23 -6.27 -0.16
N GLU A 40 -19.38 -5.60 -0.14
CA GLU A 40 -19.97 -4.95 -1.33
C GLU A 40 -19.05 -3.90 -1.97
N ILE A 41 -18.15 -3.30 -1.18
CA ILE A 41 -17.17 -2.31 -1.66
C ILE A 41 -16.25 -2.93 -2.72
N MET A 42 -15.92 -4.22 -2.57
CA MET A 42 -15.03 -4.96 -3.47
C MET A 42 -15.79 -5.71 -4.58
N SER A 43 -17.12 -5.66 -4.62
CA SER A 43 -17.95 -6.46 -5.54
C SER A 43 -17.66 -6.20 -7.02
N ARG A 44 -17.22 -4.98 -7.37
CA ARG A 44 -16.98 -4.54 -8.74
C ARG A 44 -15.51 -4.59 -9.16
N VAL A 45 -14.62 -5.11 -8.32
CA VAL A 45 -13.19 -5.24 -8.65
C VAL A 45 -13.01 -6.22 -9.82
N LYS A 46 -12.32 -5.76 -10.86
CA LYS A 46 -11.99 -6.53 -12.07
C LYS A 46 -10.51 -6.52 -12.42
N THR A 47 -9.72 -5.69 -11.75
CA THR A 47 -8.27 -5.62 -11.93
C THR A 47 -7.61 -5.58 -10.56
N ILE A 48 -6.62 -6.45 -10.34
CA ILE A 48 -5.88 -6.52 -9.08
C ILE A 48 -4.38 -6.44 -9.38
N TRP A 49 -3.72 -5.49 -8.73
CA TRP A 49 -2.26 -5.34 -8.70
C TRP A 49 -1.76 -5.47 -7.28
N ALA A 50 -0.57 -6.03 -7.12
CA ALA A 50 0.11 -6.14 -5.84
C ALA A 50 1.59 -5.79 -5.96
N SER A 51 2.20 -5.31 -4.88
CA SER A 51 3.66 -5.36 -4.78
C SER A 51 4.18 -6.79 -4.81
N GLY A 52 5.47 -6.98 -5.12
CA GLY A 52 6.13 -8.30 -5.11
C GLY A 52 6.31 -8.92 -3.72
N GLU A 53 6.04 -8.19 -2.64
CA GLU A 53 6.25 -8.68 -1.27
C GLU A 53 5.18 -9.69 -0.83
N THR A 54 5.58 -10.74 -0.10
CA THR A 54 4.74 -11.91 0.22
C THR A 54 3.39 -11.53 0.84
N LYS A 55 3.38 -10.68 1.89
CA LYS A 55 2.17 -10.14 2.51
C LYS A 55 1.20 -9.43 1.56
N ALA A 56 1.71 -8.68 0.59
CA ALA A 56 0.87 -7.97 -0.39
C ALA A 56 0.29 -8.96 -1.42
N VAL A 57 1.12 -9.90 -1.90
CA VAL A 57 0.68 -10.98 -2.80
C VAL A 57 -0.38 -11.85 -2.14
N GLU A 58 -0.20 -12.22 -0.88
CA GLU A 58 -1.18 -13.01 -0.11
C GLU A 58 -2.51 -12.26 0.08
N ALA A 59 -2.45 -10.98 0.45
CA ALA A 59 -3.64 -10.15 0.57
C ALA A 59 -4.38 -10.02 -0.77
N ALA A 60 -3.64 -9.78 -1.86
CA ALA A 60 -4.21 -9.72 -3.20
C ALA A 60 -4.79 -11.07 -3.64
N ALA A 61 -4.16 -12.20 -3.30
CA ALA A 61 -4.67 -13.53 -3.61
C ALA A 61 -5.95 -13.87 -2.84
N ILE A 62 -6.14 -13.35 -1.62
CA ILE A 62 -7.42 -13.45 -0.90
C ILE A 62 -8.52 -12.72 -1.68
N LEU A 63 -8.26 -11.49 -2.13
CA LEU A 63 -9.23 -10.74 -2.95
C LEU A 63 -9.49 -11.40 -4.30
N GLY A 64 -8.43 -11.79 -5.01
CA GLY A 64 -8.49 -12.40 -6.34
C GLY A 64 -9.29 -13.70 -6.36
N ARG A 65 -9.06 -14.60 -5.40
CA ARG A 65 -9.86 -15.83 -5.27
C ARG A 65 -11.33 -15.57 -5.04
N HIS A 66 -11.67 -14.53 -4.27
CA HIS A 66 -13.04 -14.21 -3.96
C HIS A 66 -13.79 -13.56 -5.15
N ARG A 67 -13.06 -12.99 -6.12
CA ARG A 67 -13.59 -12.31 -7.31
C ARG A 67 -13.37 -13.06 -8.62
N ASP A 68 -12.65 -14.18 -8.60
CA ASP A 68 -12.14 -14.87 -9.78
C ASP A 68 -11.37 -13.91 -10.71
N VAL A 69 -10.50 -13.09 -10.10
CA VAL A 69 -9.68 -12.08 -10.79
C VAL A 69 -8.21 -12.43 -10.59
N PRO A 70 -7.41 -12.58 -11.66
CA PRO A 70 -5.99 -12.84 -11.55
C PRO A 70 -5.26 -11.64 -10.94
N VAL A 71 -4.23 -11.94 -10.12
CA VAL A 71 -3.37 -10.93 -9.50
C VAL A 71 -2.17 -10.68 -10.41
N GLN A 72 -1.91 -9.40 -10.68
CA GLN A 72 -0.69 -8.93 -11.34
C GLN A 72 0.26 -8.38 -10.28
N THR A 73 1.56 -8.54 -10.48
CA THR A 73 2.59 -8.00 -9.58
C THR A 73 3.44 -6.95 -10.28
N ASP A 74 3.84 -5.93 -9.52
CA ASP A 74 4.82 -4.92 -9.94
C ASP A 74 5.73 -4.55 -8.76
N GLU A 75 7.03 -4.77 -8.91
CA GLU A 75 8.04 -4.44 -7.90
C GLU A 75 8.04 -2.95 -7.54
N ALA A 76 7.65 -2.08 -8.47
CA ALA A 76 7.56 -0.64 -8.22
C ALA A 76 6.46 -0.26 -7.21
N LEU A 77 5.56 -1.18 -6.86
CA LEU A 77 4.57 -1.03 -5.79
C LEU A 77 5.11 -1.42 -4.40
N GLY A 78 6.37 -1.86 -4.28
CA GLY A 78 7.00 -2.23 -3.01
C GLY A 78 7.14 -1.05 -2.04
N GLU A 79 7.35 -1.34 -0.75
CA GLU A 79 7.52 -0.32 0.28
C GLU A 79 8.79 0.54 0.04
N ASN A 80 8.95 1.63 0.79
CA ASN A 80 10.21 2.38 0.77
C ASN A 80 11.39 1.48 1.19
N ASN A 81 12.46 1.45 0.39
CA ASN A 81 13.59 0.58 0.69
C ASN A 81 14.31 1.06 1.97
N ARG A 82 14.38 0.18 2.96
CA ARG A 82 14.99 0.41 4.27
C ARG A 82 16.01 -0.66 4.67
N GLN A 83 16.51 -1.43 3.71
CA GLN A 83 17.40 -2.57 3.97
C GLN A 83 18.72 -2.15 4.64
N ALA A 84 19.18 -0.91 4.41
CA ALA A 84 20.42 -0.38 4.97
C ALA A 84 20.50 -0.42 6.51
N THR A 85 19.37 -0.43 7.22
CA THR A 85 19.35 -0.44 8.69
C THR A 85 19.03 -1.80 9.30
N GLY A 86 18.54 -2.77 8.53
CA GLY A 86 17.98 -4.00 9.10
C GLY A 86 16.83 -3.72 10.08
N PHE A 87 16.75 -4.51 11.16
CA PHE A 87 15.77 -4.30 12.22
C PHE A 87 16.12 -3.06 13.07
N LEU A 88 15.13 -2.18 13.27
CA LEU A 88 15.21 -1.09 14.23
C LEU A 88 14.21 -1.34 15.37
N PRO A 89 14.58 -1.08 16.64
CA PRO A 89 13.62 -1.07 17.74
C PRO A 89 12.47 -0.08 17.46
N PRO A 90 11.24 -0.34 17.94
CA PRO A 90 10.05 0.46 17.55
C PRO A 90 10.21 1.98 17.72
N ALA A 91 10.68 2.45 18.88
CA ALA A 91 10.85 3.88 19.11
C ALA A 91 11.92 4.53 18.20
N GLU A 92 12.93 3.74 17.77
CA GLU A 92 13.92 4.22 16.81
C GLU A 92 13.36 4.20 15.38
N PHE A 93 12.63 3.15 15.02
CA PHE A 93 11.91 3.08 13.76
C PHE A 93 11.01 4.30 13.56
N GLU A 94 10.20 4.66 14.57
CA GLU A 94 9.31 5.82 14.50
C GLU A 94 10.06 7.13 14.24
N ARG A 95 11.18 7.37 14.93
CA ARG A 95 12.00 8.57 14.71
C ARG A 95 12.61 8.63 13.31
N VAL A 96 13.04 7.48 12.79
CA VAL A 96 13.64 7.39 11.44
C VAL A 96 12.55 7.59 10.38
N ALA A 97 11.35 7.04 10.58
CA ALA A 97 10.20 7.27 9.73
C ALA A 97 9.78 8.75 9.73
N ASP A 98 9.72 9.42 10.88
CA ASP A 98 9.45 10.86 10.96
C ASP A 98 10.48 11.65 10.15
N ALA A 99 11.77 11.38 10.34
CA ALA A 99 12.84 12.06 9.61
C ALA A 99 12.76 11.81 8.08
N PHE A 100 12.38 10.60 7.66
CA PHE A 100 12.18 10.23 6.25
C PHE A 100 11.09 11.09 5.58
N PHE A 101 9.96 11.31 6.25
CA PHE A 101 8.90 12.17 5.72
C PHE A 101 9.25 13.66 5.81
N LEU A 102 9.97 14.09 6.86
CA LEU A 102 10.36 15.48 7.07
C LEU A 102 11.42 15.99 6.09
N ASN A 103 12.34 15.11 5.64
CA ASN A 103 13.47 15.48 4.78
C ASN A 103 13.41 14.68 3.46
N PRO A 104 12.43 14.93 2.58
CA PRO A 104 12.12 14.03 1.47
C PRO A 104 13.21 13.90 0.41
N GLU A 105 14.12 14.88 0.33
CA GLU A 105 15.26 14.89 -0.61
C GLU A 105 16.52 14.26 -0.03
N GLU A 106 16.50 13.86 1.25
CA GLU A 106 17.63 13.27 1.95
C GLU A 106 17.43 11.76 2.15
N SER A 107 18.55 11.02 2.16
CA SER A 107 18.55 9.61 2.54
C SER A 107 18.79 9.50 4.03
N ILE A 108 17.74 9.15 4.78
CA ILE A 108 17.84 8.97 6.23
C ILE A 108 18.37 7.56 6.50
N ARG A 109 19.58 7.47 7.08
CA ARG A 109 20.23 6.20 7.41
C ARG A 109 20.36 5.21 6.25
N GLY A 110 20.55 5.74 5.04
CA GLY A 110 20.69 4.91 3.83
C GLY A 110 19.38 4.35 3.29
N TRP A 111 18.22 4.78 3.81
CA TRP A 111 16.92 4.47 3.22
C TRP A 111 16.78 5.15 1.85
N GLU A 112 15.91 4.59 1.00
CA GLU A 112 15.41 5.28 -0.19
C GLU A 112 14.91 6.68 0.20
N ARG A 113 15.18 7.69 -0.62
CA ARG A 113 14.68 9.04 -0.35
C ARG A 113 13.17 9.06 -0.56
N ALA A 114 12.42 9.80 0.26
CA ALA A 114 10.97 9.83 0.13
C ALA A 114 10.52 10.38 -1.24
N ILE A 115 11.28 11.32 -1.81
CA ILE A 115 11.02 11.85 -3.15
C ILE A 115 11.17 10.79 -4.25
N ASP A 116 12.15 9.88 -4.12
CA ASP A 116 12.40 8.81 -5.08
C ASP A 116 11.31 7.73 -4.96
N ALA A 117 10.97 7.34 -3.73
CA ALA A 117 9.87 6.42 -3.44
C ALA A 117 8.53 6.97 -3.97
N GLN A 118 8.25 8.27 -3.79
CA GLN A 118 7.05 8.93 -4.32
C GLN A 118 7.04 8.91 -5.86
N ALA A 119 8.16 9.25 -6.50
CA ALA A 119 8.26 9.23 -7.96
C ALA A 119 8.03 7.82 -8.52
N ARG A 120 8.61 6.81 -7.87
CA ARG A 120 8.45 5.38 -8.23
C ARG A 120 7.00 4.93 -8.13
N ILE A 121 6.34 5.11 -6.97
CA ILE A 121 4.95 4.68 -6.78
C ILE A 121 3.99 5.44 -7.71
N LEU A 122 4.21 6.73 -7.92
CA LEU A 122 3.40 7.55 -8.82
C LEU A 122 3.53 7.08 -10.29
N LYS A 123 4.74 6.69 -10.72
CA LYS A 123 4.96 6.15 -12.06
C LYS A 123 4.25 4.81 -12.25
N ALA A 124 4.36 3.89 -11.29
CA ALA A 124 3.66 2.61 -11.33
C ALA A 124 2.13 2.80 -11.35
N PHE A 125 1.62 3.66 -10.48
CA PHE A 125 0.21 4.02 -10.43
C PHE A 125 -0.31 4.56 -11.77
N LYS A 126 0.40 5.51 -12.39
CA LYS A 126 0.05 6.06 -13.71
C LYS A 126 0.09 5.01 -14.82
N ALA A 127 1.01 4.04 -14.75
CA ALA A 127 1.06 2.95 -15.72
C ALA A 127 -0.17 2.04 -15.60
N ILE A 128 -0.53 1.63 -14.38
CA ILE A 128 -1.70 0.80 -14.07
C ILE A 128 -3.00 1.49 -14.48
N THR A 129 -3.08 2.81 -14.30
CA THR A 129 -4.31 3.59 -14.48
C THR A 129 -4.40 4.31 -15.83
N ARG A 130 -3.47 4.04 -16.75
CA ARG A 130 -3.35 4.72 -18.04
C ARG A 130 -4.62 4.66 -18.88
N HIS A 131 -5.39 3.58 -18.75
CA HIS A 131 -6.60 3.33 -19.53
C HIS A 131 -7.81 3.17 -18.59
N PRO A 132 -9.00 3.63 -19.01
CA PRO A 132 -10.22 3.38 -18.26
C PRO A 132 -10.44 1.87 -18.06
N PRO A 133 -10.62 1.41 -16.81
CA PRO A 133 -10.81 0.00 -16.54
C PRO A 133 -12.27 -0.42 -16.82
N ALA A 134 -12.48 -1.70 -17.11
CA ALA A 134 -13.81 -2.29 -17.28
C ALA A 134 -14.60 -2.45 -15.95
N GLY A 135 -13.93 -2.28 -14.82
CA GLY A 135 -14.49 -2.35 -13.47
C GLY A 135 -13.56 -1.65 -12.49
N ASP A 136 -13.75 -1.91 -11.19
CA ASP A 136 -12.91 -1.28 -10.18
C ASP A 136 -11.49 -1.91 -10.16
N VAL A 137 -10.51 -1.11 -9.78
CA VAL A 137 -9.09 -1.49 -9.69
C VAL A 137 -8.69 -1.55 -8.22
N ALA A 138 -8.09 -2.64 -7.79
CA ALA A 138 -7.47 -2.77 -6.48
C ALA A 138 -5.95 -2.81 -6.63
N ILE A 139 -5.23 -1.95 -5.91
CA ILE A 139 -3.77 -1.97 -5.77
C ILE A 139 -3.45 -2.31 -4.32
N ILE A 140 -2.82 -3.45 -4.08
CA ILE A 140 -2.42 -3.92 -2.76
C ILE A 140 -0.93 -3.63 -2.56
N SER A 141 -0.60 -2.77 -1.60
CA SER A 141 0.75 -2.24 -1.39
C SER A 141 0.93 -1.92 0.10
N HIS A 142 1.63 -0.84 0.43
CA HIS A 142 2.18 -0.57 1.75
C HIS A 142 1.87 0.85 2.24
N GLY A 143 2.20 1.11 3.50
CA GLY A 143 1.83 2.34 4.19
C GLY A 143 2.54 3.56 3.65
N ALA A 144 3.88 3.55 3.70
CA ALA A 144 4.63 4.76 3.40
C ALA A 144 4.48 5.14 1.92
N VAL A 145 4.63 4.20 0.98
CA VAL A 145 4.37 4.49 -0.45
C VAL A 145 2.92 4.86 -0.74
N GLY A 146 1.95 4.31 0.00
CA GLY A 146 0.54 4.70 -0.10
C GLY A 146 0.29 6.15 0.33
N THR A 147 0.97 6.59 1.39
CA THR A 147 0.93 7.98 1.87
C THR A 147 1.66 8.93 0.93
N LEU A 148 2.81 8.54 0.40
CA LEU A 148 3.53 9.31 -0.61
C LEU A 148 2.69 9.49 -1.87
N LEU A 149 2.03 8.43 -2.33
CA LEU A 149 1.10 8.49 -3.46
C LEU A 149 -0.10 9.39 -3.17
N TYR A 150 -0.69 9.29 -1.97
CA TYR A 150 -1.77 10.17 -1.54
C TYR A 150 -1.36 11.66 -1.62
N CYS A 151 -0.19 12.01 -1.09
CA CYS A 151 0.33 13.39 -1.15
C CYS A 151 0.48 13.87 -2.60
N ALA A 152 1.06 13.04 -3.47
CA ALA A 152 1.25 13.37 -4.89
C ALA A 152 -0.08 13.59 -5.63
N LEU A 153 -1.07 12.71 -5.43
CA LEU A 153 -2.37 12.80 -6.09
C LEU A 153 -3.24 13.95 -5.56
N THR A 154 -3.00 14.40 -4.33
CA THR A 154 -3.71 15.53 -3.72
C THR A 154 -2.96 16.86 -3.82
N ALA A 155 -1.82 16.88 -4.52
CA ALA A 155 -0.92 18.04 -4.65
C ALA A 155 -0.51 18.64 -3.29
N GLN A 156 -0.32 17.78 -2.29
CA GLN A 156 0.21 18.16 -0.97
C GLN A 156 1.71 17.85 -0.90
N PRO A 157 2.48 18.63 -0.13
CA PRO A 157 3.86 18.25 0.22
C PRO A 157 3.90 16.85 0.86
N ILE A 158 5.02 16.14 0.71
CA ILE A 158 5.26 14.89 1.43
C ILE A 158 5.14 15.19 2.93
N SER A 159 4.27 14.46 3.62
CA SER A 159 4.08 14.62 5.06
C SER A 159 3.49 13.36 5.69
N ARG A 160 4.03 13.02 6.87
CA ARG A 160 3.53 11.90 7.68
C ARG A 160 2.15 12.15 8.29
N GLN A 161 1.62 13.38 8.25
CA GLN A 161 0.26 13.67 8.71
C GLN A 161 -0.82 12.89 7.93
N HIS A 162 -0.46 12.36 6.75
CA HIS A 162 -1.32 11.53 5.90
C HIS A 162 -0.99 10.03 6.01
N ASP A 163 -0.16 9.63 6.99
CA ASP A 163 0.20 8.23 7.23
C ASP A 163 -1.03 7.41 7.65
N GLN A 164 -1.01 6.12 7.32
CA GLN A 164 -2.06 5.21 7.78
C GLN A 164 -1.96 5.02 9.31
N PRO A 165 -3.08 4.87 10.02
CA PRO A 165 -3.05 4.75 11.48
C PRO A 165 -2.52 3.39 11.96
N PHE A 166 -2.66 2.33 11.16
CA PHE A 166 -2.20 0.96 11.43
C PHE A 166 -2.23 0.13 10.13
N GLN A 167 -1.84 -1.15 10.16
CA GLN A 167 -1.85 -2.02 8.97
C GLN A 167 -3.28 -2.39 8.52
N GLY A 168 -3.52 -2.54 7.21
CA GLY A 168 -4.82 -2.93 6.68
C GLY A 168 -5.81 -1.77 6.63
N ASN A 169 -5.49 -0.77 5.82
CA ASN A 169 -6.33 0.37 5.50
C ASN A 169 -6.44 0.53 3.97
N TYR A 170 -7.40 1.32 3.50
CA TYR A 170 -7.49 1.71 2.11
C TYR A 170 -7.90 3.18 1.96
N TRP A 171 -7.56 3.79 0.84
CA TRP A 171 -8.25 4.98 0.34
C TRP A 171 -8.79 4.72 -1.06
N ARG A 172 -9.78 5.52 -1.46
CA ARG A 172 -10.48 5.39 -2.75
C ARG A 172 -10.35 6.67 -3.57
N ALA A 173 -10.19 6.49 -4.88
CA ALA A 173 -10.32 7.55 -5.88
C ALA A 173 -11.17 7.08 -7.06
N ASP A 174 -11.89 8.00 -7.71
CA ASP A 174 -12.78 7.66 -8.83
C ASP A 174 -12.20 8.07 -10.19
N PHE A 175 -12.57 7.34 -11.24
CA PHE A 175 -12.27 7.73 -12.62
C PHE A 175 -13.38 8.63 -13.21
N PRO A 176 -13.04 9.62 -14.07
CA PRO A 176 -11.69 10.13 -14.32
C PRO A 176 -11.24 11.08 -13.19
N GLY A 177 -9.92 11.18 -12.98
CA GLY A 177 -9.33 12.17 -12.07
C GLY A 177 -8.44 11.54 -10.99
N LEU A 178 -8.83 10.38 -10.45
CA LEU A 178 -8.00 9.58 -9.54
C LEU A 178 -7.43 10.36 -8.34
N LYS A 179 -8.15 11.40 -7.91
CA LYS A 179 -7.82 12.13 -6.68
C LYS A 179 -8.51 11.43 -5.50
N PRO A 180 -7.76 11.01 -4.46
CA PRO A 180 -8.37 10.47 -3.25
C PRO A 180 -9.36 11.47 -2.63
N ALA A 181 -10.57 11.02 -2.34
CA ALA A 181 -11.64 11.87 -1.79
C ALA A 181 -11.63 11.91 -0.25
N THR A 182 -11.15 10.83 0.37
CA THR A 182 -11.07 10.67 1.83
C THR A 182 -9.69 10.14 2.22
N GLY A 183 -9.34 10.28 3.49
CA GLY A 183 -8.17 9.61 4.06
C GLY A 183 -8.35 8.09 4.20
N TRP A 184 -7.44 7.48 4.94
CA TRP A 184 -7.42 6.05 5.21
C TRP A 184 -8.68 5.57 5.94
N THR A 185 -9.25 4.47 5.45
CA THR A 185 -10.36 3.74 6.05
C THR A 185 -9.91 2.31 6.35
N PRO A 186 -10.22 1.75 7.53
CA PRO A 186 -9.87 0.37 7.84
C PRO A 186 -10.56 -0.61 6.89
N ILE A 187 -9.84 -1.65 6.44
CA ILE A 187 -10.43 -2.70 5.59
C ILE A 187 -11.47 -3.55 6.34
N ALA A 188 -11.34 -3.60 7.66
CA ALA A 188 -12.22 -4.30 8.58
C ALA A 188 -12.07 -3.66 9.98
N PRO A 189 -13.04 -3.86 10.90
CA PRO A 189 -12.91 -3.49 12.31
C PRO A 189 -11.59 -4.00 12.91
N VAL A 190 -11.03 -3.22 13.84
CA VAL A 190 -9.73 -3.45 14.48
C VAL A 190 -9.83 -4.51 15.56
#